data_AF-K1JN33-F1
#
_entry.id   AF-K1JN33-F1
#
_cell.length_a   1.000
_cell.length_b   1.000
_cell.length_c   1.000
_cell.angle_alpha   90.00
_cell.angle_beta   90.00
_cell.angle_gamma   90.00
#
_symmetry.space_group_name_H-M   'P 1'
#
loop_
_entity.id
_entity.type
_entity.pdbx_description
1 polymer ?
#
loop_
_entity_poly.entity_id
_entity_poly.type
_entity_poly.pdbx_seq_one_letter_code
_entity_poly.pdbx_strand_id
1 'polypeptide(L)'
;MSEENREPVDVRAAARMMYETTPMTLAEVGKEVGVTGRTLKRWSAADGGWRKVVVPGMSKRAHEAADKVRDTVAELPQDAPPERKAEALAAATEEVAVDERAALLAKHRKQWSIVDGLVAEAVRRRDLNAAKLAESVCRTIAQKQTGERKSWGLEAGETAQKIQVVIERE
;
A
#
# COMPACT_ATOMS: atom_id res chain seq x y z
N MET A 1 6.96 10.43 36.93
CA MET A 1 6.47 10.75 35.58
C MET A 1 7.69 10.71 34.69
N SER A 2 7.88 9.62 33.97
CA SER A 2 9.12 9.35 33.24
C SER A 2 8.88 9.70 31.78
N GLU A 3 9.54 10.75 31.30
CA GLU A 3 9.63 11.06 29.88
C GLU A 3 10.36 9.92 29.18
N GLU A 4 9.65 9.29 28.25
CA GLU A 4 10.10 8.18 27.43
C GLU A 4 11.20 8.68 26.48
N ASN A 5 12.44 8.25 26.75
CA ASN A 5 13.62 8.49 25.93
C ASN A 5 13.44 7.80 24.56
N ARG A 6 12.78 8.47 23.61
CA ARG A 6 12.66 8.01 22.22
C ARG A 6 14.00 8.23 21.53
N GLU A 7 14.66 7.14 21.14
CA GLU A 7 15.85 7.22 20.27
C GLU A 7 15.55 8.12 19.06
N PRO A 8 16.48 9.01 18.66
CA PRO A 8 16.26 9.86 17.50
C PRO A 8 16.14 8.96 16.28
N VAL A 9 14.91 8.84 15.75
CA VAL A 9 14.63 8.17 14.48
C VAL A 9 15.62 8.73 13.46
N ASP A 10 16.41 7.87 12.82
CA ASP A 10 17.32 8.29 11.76
C ASP A 10 16.48 8.86 10.60
N VAL A 11 16.30 10.19 10.62
CA VAL A 11 15.48 10.96 9.69
C VAL A 11 15.91 10.70 8.25
N ARG A 12 17.20 10.41 8.02
CA ARG A 12 17.71 10.08 6.68
C ARG A 12 17.25 8.68 6.24
N ALA A 13 17.32 7.69 7.12
CA ALA A 13 16.83 6.34 6.82
C ALA A 13 15.31 6.32 6.62
N ALA A 14 14.56 7.05 7.45
CA ALA A 14 13.11 7.20 7.32
C ALA A 14 12.73 7.90 6.00
N ALA A 15 13.41 9.01 5.66
CA ALA A 15 13.20 9.71 4.40
C ALA A 15 13.55 8.85 3.18
N ARG A 16 14.61 8.04 3.27
CA ARG A 16 14.98 7.08 2.21
C ARG A 16 13.88 6.05 2.01
N MET A 17 13.47 5.38 3.08
CA MET A 17 12.41 4.37 3.02
C MET A 17 11.11 4.95 2.44
N MET A 18 10.69 6.13 2.91
CA MET A 18 9.50 6.81 2.41
C MET A 18 9.62 7.19 0.94
N TYR A 19 10.77 7.74 0.53
CA TYR A 19 11.02 8.02 -0.89
C TYR A 19 11.03 6.75 -1.74
N GLU A 20 11.71 5.68 -1.33
CA GLU A 20 11.86 4.50 -2.18
C GLU A 20 10.56 3.68 -2.31
N THR A 21 9.61 3.80 -1.36
CA THR A 21 8.40 2.95 -1.30
C THR A 21 7.09 3.64 -1.67
N THR A 22 7.08 4.97 -1.85
CA THR A 22 5.86 5.76 -2.16
C THR A 22 6.02 6.51 -3.49
N PRO A 23 4.95 7.04 -4.10
CA PRO A 23 5.07 7.90 -5.29
C PRO A 23 5.62 9.30 -4.99
N MET A 24 5.83 9.68 -3.72
CA MET A 24 6.21 11.03 -3.32
C MET A 24 7.55 11.49 -3.92
N THR A 25 7.62 12.74 -4.33
CA THR A 25 8.85 13.41 -4.72
C THR A 25 9.75 13.67 -3.50
N LEU A 26 11.05 13.92 -3.72
CA LEU A 26 11.96 14.32 -2.62
C LEU A 26 11.51 15.63 -1.94
N ALA A 27 10.74 16.48 -2.61
CA ALA A 27 10.22 17.70 -1.99
C ALA A 27 9.09 17.39 -1.00
N GLU A 28 8.20 16.46 -1.35
CA GLU A 28 7.09 16.03 -0.50
C GLU A 28 7.57 15.20 0.70
N VAL A 29 8.49 14.26 0.47
CA VAL A 29 9.14 13.51 1.57
C VAL A 29 9.85 14.45 2.54
N GLY A 30 10.47 15.52 2.02
CA GLY A 30 11.09 16.55 2.85
C GLY A 30 10.08 17.22 3.80
N LYS A 31 8.93 17.63 3.27
CA LYS A 31 7.84 18.21 4.09
C LYS A 31 7.41 17.25 5.20
N GLU A 32 7.28 15.97 4.88
CA GLU A 32 6.81 14.94 5.81
C GLU A 32 7.81 14.64 6.93
N VAL A 33 9.11 14.57 6.60
CA VAL A 33 10.17 14.23 7.56
C VAL A 33 10.85 15.47 8.17
N GLY A 34 10.31 16.67 7.93
CA GLY A 34 10.77 17.91 8.53
C GLY A 34 12.10 18.45 7.99
N VAL A 35 12.47 18.13 6.75
CA VAL A 35 13.71 18.62 6.10
C VAL A 35 13.46 19.16 4.70
N THR A 36 14.37 19.97 4.16
CA THR A 36 14.19 20.49 2.79
C THR A 36 14.41 19.40 1.73
N GLY A 37 13.70 19.49 0.59
CA GLY A 37 13.96 18.60 -0.56
C GLY A 37 15.40 18.71 -1.10
N ARG A 38 16.07 19.86 -0.92
CA ARG A 38 17.49 20.04 -1.25
C ARG A 38 18.39 19.18 -0.35
N THR A 39 18.07 19.08 0.94
CA THR A 39 18.76 18.18 1.88
C THR A 39 18.62 16.73 1.45
N LEU A 40 17.41 16.29 1.09
CA LEU A 40 17.16 14.92 0.63
C LEU A 40 17.86 14.61 -0.69
N LYS A 41 17.89 15.56 -1.65
CA LYS A 41 18.64 15.39 -2.92
C LYS A 41 20.14 15.20 -2.67
N ARG A 42 20.73 15.91 -1.71
CA ARG A 42 22.13 15.75 -1.30
C ARG A 42 22.38 14.38 -0.66
N TRP A 43 21.49 13.93 0.22
CA TRP A 43 21.59 12.60 0.85
C TRP A 43 21.47 11.48 -0.18
N SER A 44 20.48 11.57 -1.08
CA SER A 44 20.31 10.64 -2.19
C SER A 44 21.58 10.54 -3.04
N ALA A 45 22.19 11.67 -3.44
CA ALA A 45 23.44 11.66 -4.20
C ALA A 45 24.61 11.02 -3.43
N ALA A 46 24.75 11.32 -2.13
CA ALA A 46 25.79 10.74 -1.28
C ALA A 46 25.62 9.22 -1.08
N ASP A 47 24.39 8.71 -1.19
CA ASP A 47 24.06 7.28 -1.07
C ASP A 47 24.02 6.55 -2.43
N GLY A 48 24.57 7.14 -3.49
CA GLY A 48 24.62 6.52 -4.82
C GLY A 48 23.36 6.70 -5.69
N GLY A 49 22.47 7.61 -5.28
CA GLY A 49 21.22 7.94 -5.98
C GLY A 49 20.09 7.00 -5.58
N TRP A 50 19.24 7.45 -4.64
CA TRP A 50 18.02 6.74 -4.25
C TRP A 50 17.09 6.55 -5.45
N ARG A 51 16.46 5.39 -5.51
CA ARG A 51 15.51 5.03 -6.59
C ARG A 51 14.30 4.38 -5.97
N LYS A 52 13.15 4.53 -6.61
CA LYS A 52 11.94 3.82 -6.21
C LYS A 52 12.21 2.31 -6.25
N VAL A 53 11.84 1.59 -5.20
CA VAL A 53 11.86 0.14 -5.19
C VAL A 53 10.81 -0.34 -6.18
N VAL A 54 11.27 -0.90 -7.29
CA VAL A 54 10.40 -1.59 -8.24
C VAL A 54 10.32 -3.04 -7.81
N VAL A 55 9.21 -3.43 -7.18
CA VAL A 55 8.93 -4.83 -6.90
C VAL A 55 8.51 -5.51 -8.21
N PRO A 56 9.02 -6.71 -8.54
CA PRO A 56 8.59 -7.45 -9.73
C PRO A 56 7.06 -7.56 -9.83
N GLY A 57 6.50 -7.14 -10.96
CA GLY A 57 5.05 -7.14 -11.22
C GLY A 57 4.27 -5.92 -10.72
N MET A 58 4.89 -5.01 -9.95
CA MET A 58 4.24 -3.75 -9.52
C MET A 58 4.02 -2.81 -10.69
N SER A 59 5.03 -2.62 -11.56
CA SER A 59 4.87 -1.81 -12.78
C SER A 59 3.82 -2.39 -13.72
N LYS A 60 3.75 -3.72 -13.85
CA LYS A 60 2.74 -4.38 -14.69
C LYS A 60 1.32 -4.12 -14.17
N ARG A 61 1.09 -4.31 -12.87
CA ARG A 61 -0.23 -4.04 -12.26
C ARG A 61 -0.60 -2.55 -12.32
N ALA A 62 0.37 -1.66 -12.12
CA ALA A 62 0.14 -0.23 -12.28
C ALA A 62 -0.23 0.13 -13.74
N HIS A 63 0.40 -0.50 -14.73
CA HIS A 63 0.03 -0.35 -16.13
C HIS A 63 -1.36 -0.94 -16.43
N GLU A 64 -1.67 -2.15 -15.95
CA GLU A 64 -2.99 -2.78 -16.12
C GLU A 64 -4.11 -1.94 -15.48
N ALA A 65 -3.88 -1.35 -14.31
CA ALA A 65 -4.81 -0.43 -13.65
C ALA A 65 -4.98 0.88 -14.45
N ALA A 66 -3.88 1.46 -14.95
CA ALA A 66 -3.91 2.66 -15.77
C ALA A 66 -4.60 2.42 -17.13
N ASP A 67 -4.38 1.25 -17.73
CA ASP A 67 -5.01 0.82 -18.97
C ASP A 67 -6.52 0.69 -18.78
N LYS A 68 -6.99 0.02 -17.71
CA LYS A 68 -8.43 -0.05 -17.38
C LYS A 68 -9.07 1.32 -17.27
N VAL A 69 -8.47 2.22 -16.48
CA VAL A 69 -8.99 3.58 -16.31
C VAL A 69 -9.01 4.35 -17.62
N ARG A 70 -7.96 4.23 -18.43
CA ARG A 70 -7.89 4.85 -19.77
C ARG A 70 -9.01 4.31 -20.67
N ASP A 71 -9.20 3.00 -20.71
CA ASP A 71 -10.14 2.34 -21.60
C ASP A 71 -11.59 2.75 -21.24
N THR A 72 -11.95 2.84 -19.96
CA THR A 72 -13.26 3.36 -19.52
C THR A 72 -13.50 4.81 -19.94
N VAL A 73 -12.46 5.65 -19.92
CA VAL A 73 -12.55 7.05 -20.38
C VAL A 73 -12.60 7.13 -21.91
N ALA A 74 -11.93 6.23 -22.63
CA ALA A 74 -11.91 6.16 -24.09
C ALA A 74 -13.24 5.68 -24.69
N GLU A 75 -14.02 4.90 -23.95
CA GLU A 75 -15.37 4.47 -24.34
C GLU A 75 -16.42 5.60 -24.29
N LEU A 76 -16.10 6.75 -23.69
CA LEU A 76 -16.99 7.91 -23.69
C LEU A 76 -16.97 8.66 -25.03
N PRO A 77 -18.11 9.22 -25.47
CA PRO A 77 -18.14 10.15 -26.60
C PRO A 77 -17.14 11.30 -26.41
N GLN A 78 -16.42 11.70 -27.46
CA GLN A 78 -15.39 12.75 -27.38
C GLN A 78 -15.95 14.08 -26.86
N ASP A 79 -17.23 14.34 -27.17
CA ASP A 79 -18.07 15.48 -26.82
C ASP A 79 -18.79 15.33 -25.47
N ALA A 80 -18.54 14.26 -24.71
CA ALA A 80 -19.12 14.10 -23.38
C ALA A 80 -18.76 15.28 -22.46
N PRO A 81 -19.73 15.81 -21.68
CA PRO A 81 -19.48 16.88 -20.72
C PRO A 81 -18.37 16.51 -19.72
N PRO A 82 -17.59 17.49 -19.24
CA PRO A 82 -16.48 17.23 -18.31
C PRO A 82 -16.94 16.53 -17.03
N GLU A 83 -18.16 16.79 -16.56
CA GLU A 83 -18.76 16.14 -15.39
C GLU A 83 -18.95 14.63 -15.60
N ARG A 84 -19.42 14.20 -16.78
CA ARG A 84 -19.55 12.77 -17.09
C ARG A 84 -18.21 12.06 -17.23
N LYS A 85 -17.20 12.75 -17.75
CA LYS A 85 -15.83 12.21 -17.81
C LYS A 85 -15.26 12.03 -16.40
N ALA A 86 -15.53 12.97 -15.49
CA ALA A 86 -15.12 12.88 -14.10
C ALA A 86 -15.84 11.73 -13.35
N GLU A 87 -17.14 11.55 -13.59
CA GLU A 87 -17.93 10.47 -13.00
C GLU A 87 -17.45 9.09 -13.46
N ALA A 88 -17.20 8.91 -14.76
CA ALA A 88 -16.67 7.66 -15.30
C ALA A 88 -15.26 7.35 -14.77
N LEU A 89 -14.41 8.37 -14.64
CA LEU A 89 -13.07 8.23 -14.05
C LEU A 89 -13.16 7.81 -12.57
N ALA A 90 -14.09 8.39 -11.81
CA ALA A 90 -14.31 8.03 -10.41
C ALA A 90 -14.78 6.58 -10.27
N ALA A 91 -15.74 6.16 -11.10
CA ALA A 91 -16.24 4.78 -11.13
C ALA A 91 -15.14 3.77 -11.49
N ALA A 92 -14.33 4.06 -12.52
CA ALA A 92 -13.22 3.19 -12.92
C ALA A 92 -12.14 3.08 -11.81
N THR A 93 -11.89 4.18 -11.11
CA THR A 93 -10.94 4.20 -9.98
C THR A 93 -11.45 3.35 -8.82
N GLU A 94 -12.74 3.43 -8.51
CA GLU A 94 -13.39 2.59 -7.49
C GLU A 94 -13.33 1.11 -7.86
N GLU A 95 -13.64 0.75 -9.11
CA GLU A 95 -13.59 -0.63 -9.60
C GLU A 95 -12.17 -1.22 -9.47
N VAL A 96 -11.14 -0.48 -9.91
CA VAL A 96 -9.73 -0.90 -9.75
C VAL A 96 -9.38 -1.10 -8.27
N ALA A 97 -9.84 -0.22 -7.38
CA ALA A 97 -9.60 -0.36 -5.95
C ALA A 97 -10.29 -1.59 -5.35
N VAL A 98 -11.51 -1.92 -5.81
CA VAL A 98 -12.24 -3.14 -5.43
C VAL A 98 -11.50 -4.40 -5.90
N ASP A 99 -11.05 -4.43 -7.15
CA ASP A 99 -10.33 -5.55 -7.74
C ASP A 99 -9.03 -5.87 -6.98
N GLU A 100 -8.24 -4.83 -6.68
CA GLU A 100 -7.00 -4.97 -5.94
C GLU A 100 -7.25 -5.47 -4.50
N ARG A 101 -8.32 -5.00 -3.85
CA ARG A 101 -8.76 -5.52 -2.54
C ARG A 101 -9.19 -6.98 -2.63
N ALA A 102 -9.94 -7.36 -3.66
CA ALA A 102 -10.36 -8.74 -3.87
C ALA A 102 -9.14 -9.67 -4.08
N ALA A 103 -8.15 -9.23 -4.86
CA ALA A 103 -6.91 -9.96 -5.08
C ALA A 103 -6.11 -10.16 -3.77
N LEU A 104 -6.04 -9.13 -2.91
CA LEU A 104 -5.41 -9.22 -1.59
C LEU A 104 -6.12 -10.27 -0.70
N LEU A 105 -7.46 -10.25 -0.66
CA LEU A 105 -8.24 -11.22 0.09
C LEU A 105 -8.04 -12.64 -0.42
N ALA A 106 -8.03 -12.84 -1.75
CA ALA A 106 -7.78 -14.15 -2.36
C ALA A 106 -6.39 -14.69 -1.98
N LYS A 107 -5.36 -13.83 -2.01
CA LYS A 107 -4.02 -14.17 -1.55
C LYS A 107 -4.01 -14.56 -0.07
N HIS A 108 -4.70 -13.82 0.80
CA HIS A 108 -4.77 -14.13 2.23
C HIS A 108 -5.44 -15.48 2.49
N ARG A 109 -6.57 -15.77 1.82
CA ARG A 109 -7.23 -17.09 1.89
C ARG A 109 -6.31 -18.24 1.46
N LYS A 110 -5.56 -18.06 0.37
CA LYS A 110 -4.59 -19.06 -0.10
C LYS A 110 -3.43 -19.29 0.89
N GLN A 111 -3.03 -18.26 1.65
CA GLN A 111 -2.04 -18.43 2.71
C GLN A 111 -2.61 -19.25 3.88
N TRP A 112 -3.88 -19.04 4.22
CA TRP A 112 -4.55 -19.80 5.28
C TRP A 112 -4.70 -21.29 4.96
N SER A 113 -4.91 -21.67 3.69
CA SER A 113 -4.97 -23.09 3.32
C SER A 113 -3.65 -23.85 3.55
N ILE A 114 -2.51 -23.15 3.62
CA ILE A 114 -1.22 -23.75 4.02
C ILE A 114 -1.28 -24.18 5.49
N VAL A 115 -1.83 -23.33 6.35
CA VAL A 115 -2.00 -23.64 7.78
C VAL A 115 -2.95 -24.82 7.95
N ASP A 116 -4.07 -24.83 7.23
CA ASP A 116 -5.04 -25.95 7.26
C ASP A 116 -4.36 -27.27 6.88
N GLY A 117 -3.53 -27.26 5.84
CA GLY A 117 -2.76 -28.43 5.41
C GLY A 117 -1.76 -28.91 6.47
N LEU A 118 -1.02 -27.99 7.10
CA LEU A 118 -0.06 -28.33 8.16
C LEU A 118 -0.74 -28.88 9.41
N VAL A 119 -1.87 -28.29 9.82
CA VAL A 119 -2.65 -28.76 10.97
C VAL A 119 -3.22 -30.15 10.68
N ALA A 120 -3.82 -30.35 9.50
CA ALA A 120 -4.38 -31.64 9.12
C ALA A 120 -3.30 -32.76 9.14
N GLU A 121 -2.09 -32.48 8.65
CA GLU A 121 -1.00 -33.44 8.67
C GLU A 121 -0.49 -33.72 10.08
N ALA A 122 -0.34 -32.69 10.92
CA ALA A 122 0.09 -32.84 12.31
C ALA A 122 -0.89 -33.71 13.11
N VAL A 123 -2.20 -33.48 12.95
CA VAL A 123 -3.26 -34.28 13.60
C VAL A 123 -3.23 -35.72 13.09
N ARG A 124 -3.14 -35.92 11.78
CA ARG A 124 -3.08 -37.26 11.16
C ARG A 124 -1.92 -38.09 11.69
N ARG A 125 -0.74 -37.47 11.86
CA ARG A 125 0.46 -38.13 12.37
C ARG A 125 0.56 -38.17 13.90
N ARG A 126 -0.33 -37.46 14.61
CA ARG A 126 -0.24 -37.23 16.07
C ARG A 126 1.12 -36.65 16.48
N ASP A 127 1.65 -35.75 15.65
CA ASP A 127 2.98 -35.18 15.81
C ASP A 127 2.89 -33.76 16.40
N LEU A 128 3.31 -33.62 17.66
CA LEU A 128 3.31 -32.35 18.37
C LEU A 128 4.30 -31.34 17.75
N ASN A 129 5.42 -31.79 17.20
CA ASN A 129 6.40 -30.89 16.58
C ASN A 129 5.84 -30.31 15.27
N ALA A 130 5.14 -31.13 14.48
CA ALA A 130 4.40 -30.65 13.31
C ALA A 130 3.29 -29.65 13.70
N ALA A 131 2.59 -29.88 14.82
CA ALA A 131 1.57 -28.94 15.32
C ALA A 131 2.19 -27.59 15.72
N LYS A 132 3.33 -27.60 16.42
CA LYS A 132 4.07 -26.37 16.77
C LYS A 132 4.56 -25.61 15.53
N LEU A 133 5.00 -26.34 14.49
CA LEU A 133 5.35 -25.72 13.21
C LEU A 133 4.14 -25.03 12.58
N ALA A 134 2.99 -25.70 12.53
CA ALA A 134 1.75 -25.13 12.00
C ALA A 134 1.36 -23.85 12.75
N GLU A 135 1.46 -23.85 14.09
CA GLU A 135 1.21 -22.66 14.92
C GLU A 135 2.19 -21.52 14.60
N SER A 136 3.49 -21.79 14.49
CA SER A 136 4.48 -20.76 14.15
C SER A 136 4.22 -20.16 12.77
N VAL A 137 3.90 -21.01 11.78
CA VAL A 137 3.57 -20.56 10.42
C VAL A 137 2.30 -19.71 10.42
N CYS A 138 1.26 -20.13 11.16
CA CYS A 138 0.04 -19.37 11.36
C CYS A 138 0.33 -17.96 11.89
N ARG A 139 1.14 -17.85 12.94
CA ARG A 139 1.52 -16.56 13.54
C ARG A 139 2.29 -15.66 12.56
N THR A 140 3.24 -16.23 11.81
CA THR A 140 3.99 -15.48 10.80
C THR A 140 3.07 -14.97 9.68
N ILE A 141 2.14 -15.79 9.19
CA ILE A 141 1.16 -15.38 8.18
C ILE A 141 0.26 -14.26 8.73
N ALA A 142 -0.26 -14.41 9.96
CA ALA A 142 -1.10 -13.38 10.58
C ALA A 142 -0.39 -12.03 10.74
N GLN A 143 0.88 -12.05 11.17
CA GLN A 143 1.71 -10.83 11.27
C GLN A 143 1.94 -10.18 9.91
N LYS A 144 2.26 -10.98 8.89
CA LYS A 144 2.43 -10.49 7.52
C LYS A 144 1.14 -9.86 6.98
N GLN A 145 0.00 -10.53 7.16
CA GLN A 145 -1.30 -10.00 6.71
C GLN A 145 -1.68 -8.72 7.46
N THR A 146 -1.34 -8.62 8.74
CA THR A 146 -1.52 -7.38 9.53
C THR A 146 -0.68 -6.24 8.94
N GLY A 147 0.60 -6.49 8.62
CA GLY A 147 1.45 -5.50 7.96
C GLY A 147 0.90 -5.08 6.59
N GLU A 148 0.43 -6.05 5.80
CA GLU A 148 -0.20 -5.78 4.50
C GLU A 148 -1.47 -4.93 4.67
N ARG A 149 -2.41 -5.27 5.55
CA ARG A 149 -3.62 -4.47 5.79
C ARG A 149 -3.33 -3.05 6.24
N LYS A 150 -2.32 -2.86 7.11
CA LYS A 150 -1.85 -1.53 7.53
C LYS A 150 -1.28 -0.72 6.37
N SER A 151 -0.44 -1.34 5.53
CA SER A 151 0.15 -0.66 4.36
C SER A 151 -0.89 -0.26 3.31
N TRP A 152 -2.02 -0.98 3.24
CA TRP A 152 -3.15 -0.65 2.37
C TRP A 152 -4.15 0.32 3.01
N GLY A 153 -3.95 0.74 4.27
CA GLY A 153 -4.87 1.62 4.98
C GLY A 153 -6.22 0.99 5.34
N LEU A 154 -6.36 -0.35 5.29
CA LEU A 154 -7.62 -1.07 5.53
C LEU A 154 -8.06 -1.08 7.01
N GLU A 155 -7.18 -0.64 7.92
CA GLU A 155 -7.46 -0.51 9.35
C GLU A 155 -7.93 0.90 9.74
N ALA A 156 -7.73 1.89 8.86
CA ALA A 156 -8.43 3.16 9.00
C ALA A 156 -9.87 2.86 8.61
N GLY A 157 -10.78 2.80 9.58
CA GLY A 157 -12.21 2.61 9.32
C GLY A 157 -12.69 3.60 8.25
N GLU A 158 -13.79 3.28 7.56
CA GLU A 158 -14.41 4.15 6.55
C GLU A 158 -14.81 5.49 7.17
N THR A 159 -13.84 6.38 7.35
CA THR A 159 -14.09 7.76 7.71
C THR A 159 -14.59 8.41 6.43
N ALA A 160 -15.90 8.65 6.40
CA ALA A 160 -16.55 9.50 5.42
C ALA A 160 -15.71 10.77 5.25
N GLN A 161 -14.95 10.85 4.16
CA GLN A 161 -14.17 12.04 3.83
C GLN A 161 -15.18 13.17 3.62
N LYS A 162 -15.27 14.07 4.61
CA LYS A 162 -15.97 15.35 4.45
C LYS A 162 -15.18 16.15 3.41
N ILE A 163 -15.59 16.08 2.16
CA ILE A 163 -15.12 16.96 1.10
C ILE A 163 -15.57 18.37 1.47
N GLN A 164 -14.65 19.21 1.95
CA GLN A 164 -14.91 20.62 2.22
C GLN A 164 -14.59 21.41 0.95
N VAL A 165 -15.62 21.69 0.14
CA VAL A 165 -15.50 22.57 -1.02
C VAL A 165 -15.43 24.02 -0.51
N VAL A 166 -14.25 24.64 -0.62
CA VAL A 166 -14.09 26.07 -0.40
C VAL A 166 -14.51 26.77 -1.69
N ILE A 167 -15.70 27.39 -1.69
CA ILE A 167 -16.12 28.29 -2.76
C ILE A 167 -15.68 29.69 -2.35
N GLU A 168 -14.58 30.17 -2.91
CA GLU A 168 -14.27 31.59 -2.88
C GLU A 168 -15.27 32.32 -3.79
N ARG A 169 -16.00 33.29 -3.23
CA ARG A 169 -16.83 34.23 -3.99
C ARG A 169 -16.04 35.53 -4.10
N GLU A 170 -15.87 36.00 -5.34
CA GLU A 170 -15.39 37.37 -5.65
C GLU A 170 -16.34 38.45 -5.10
#